data_AF-A0A354I5Q2-F1
#
_entry.id   AF-A0A354I5Q2-F1
#
_cell.length_a   1.000
_cell.length_b   1.000
_cell.length_c   1.000
_cell.angle_alpha   90.00
_cell.angle_beta   90.00
_cell.angle_gamma   90.00
#
_symmetry.space_group_name_H-M   'P 1'
#
loop_
_entity.id
_entity.type
_entity.pdbx_description
1 polymer ?
#
loop_
_entity_poly.entity_id
_entity_poly.type
_entity_poly.pdbx_seq_one_letter_code
_entity_poly.pdbx_strand_id
1 'polypeptide(L)'
;MKVTKKVCVSLLATLLVLPGGNREALAAGTPTAAKALTIVEGKKETIKVTGTNIKSKVFKSTNAKVASVSKKGIVTAKKAGSCKIKITIKYFKSKKAKKVSKKVLETAIIVKKAESGPKKSAEDVAALKKIIKEQKALGAGLSDDFEEKDRYRYEWSENGRLESIDWYECGLQGNISFSAFTELRDVECGGNHLTKVDMNGCKKLSSLSCRENQLTEININDCTQLEYLECTENQLTGLDLSNCQALEILRCRENKLTEIDITGCKELEELSCEKNQLSRLDLNSYKALGSLDCRDNQLTKLDISSCAGLSLLYCDGNKLTELNTNGCKALEIIQCGRNQIQKLDVSVCKALESLYCYSNQLTEINIDGCKVLKTLDCGDNQLVLLNVKGCMAIKELSCAWNQISELDVSSCKLLEKLNCDEGVFLSGVPDSCIVNMNETK
;
A
#
# COMPACT_ATOMS: atom_id res chain seq x y z
N MET A 1 -4.99 -0.45 13.04
CA MET A 1 -5.21 0.29 11.79
C MET A 1 -5.11 -0.65 10.60
N LYS A 2 -6.18 -0.77 9.81
CA LYS A 2 -6.19 -1.55 8.55
C LYS A 2 -5.82 -0.60 7.42
N VAL A 3 -4.60 -0.69 6.90
CA VAL A 3 -4.27 -0.10 5.59
C VAL A 3 -4.82 -1.06 4.54
N THR A 4 -6.02 -0.76 4.06
CA THR A 4 -6.63 -1.44 2.92
C THR A 4 -5.89 -1.05 1.65
N LYS A 5 -5.03 -1.94 1.16
CA LYS A 5 -4.67 -1.98 -0.27
C LYS A 5 -5.95 -2.20 -1.08
N LYS A 6 -6.52 -1.12 -1.63
CA LYS A 6 -7.41 -1.18 -2.79
C LYS A 6 -6.53 -1.40 -4.01
N VAL A 7 -6.17 -2.66 -4.27
CA VAL A 7 -5.91 -3.07 -5.65
C VAL A 7 -7.29 -3.33 -6.26
N CYS A 8 -7.65 -2.50 -7.22
CA CYS A 8 -8.79 -2.67 -8.10
C CYS A 8 -8.70 -4.02 -8.81
N VAL A 9 -9.36 -5.03 -8.27
CA VAL A 9 -9.89 -6.14 -9.06
C VAL A 9 -11.41 -6.10 -8.90
N SER A 10 -12.06 -5.19 -9.63
CA SER A 10 -13.49 -5.31 -9.90
C SER A 10 -13.67 -6.55 -10.77
N LEU A 11 -14.24 -7.65 -10.24
CA LEU A 11 -15.69 -7.91 -10.20
C LEU A 11 -16.28 -7.86 -11.63
N LEU A 12 -16.94 -8.89 -12.17
CA LEU A 12 -18.05 -9.65 -11.61
C LEU A 12 -18.15 -10.98 -12.37
N ALA A 13 -18.18 -12.11 -11.66
CA ALA A 13 -19.41 -12.84 -11.28
C ALA A 13 -19.71 -14.00 -12.26
N THR A 14 -20.14 -15.18 -11.84
CA THR A 14 -21.04 -15.47 -10.71
C THR A 14 -20.80 -16.91 -10.25
N LEU A 15 -21.03 -17.10 -8.95
CA LEU A 15 -21.19 -18.35 -8.24
C LEU A 15 -22.00 -19.41 -9.04
N LEU A 16 -21.62 -20.67 -8.82
CA LEU A 16 -22.58 -21.66 -8.36
C LEU A 16 -21.90 -22.58 -7.35
N VAL A 17 -22.09 -22.23 -6.08
CA VAL A 17 -21.78 -23.01 -4.89
C VAL A 17 -22.89 -24.05 -4.71
N LEU A 18 -22.49 -25.33 -4.79
CA LEU A 18 -23.02 -26.51 -4.08
C LEU A 18 -24.50 -26.88 -4.32
N PRO A 19 -25.02 -28.01 -3.79
CA PRO A 19 -24.44 -29.31 -3.41
C PRO A 19 -25.19 -30.47 -4.11
N GLY A 20 -24.76 -31.73 -3.92
CA GLY A 20 -25.66 -32.87 -4.04
C GLY A 20 -26.05 -33.32 -5.46
N GLY A 21 -25.15 -34.03 -6.14
CA GLY A 21 -25.50 -34.88 -7.27
C GLY A 21 -25.45 -36.35 -6.87
N ASN A 22 -26.52 -36.86 -6.26
CA ASN A 22 -26.83 -38.26 -6.00
C ASN A 22 -25.62 -39.19 -5.78
N ARG A 23 -25.31 -39.48 -4.50
CA ARG A 23 -24.83 -40.81 -4.14
C ARG A 23 -25.97 -41.80 -4.44
N GLU A 24 -26.13 -42.17 -5.71
CA GLU A 24 -26.49 -43.56 -5.96
C GLU A 24 -25.37 -44.37 -5.30
N ALA A 25 -25.74 -45.22 -4.35
CA ALA A 25 -24.86 -46.25 -3.84
C ALA A 25 -24.51 -47.20 -5.01
N LEU A 26 -23.59 -46.77 -5.88
CA LEU A 26 -22.99 -47.62 -6.88
C LEU A 26 -22.17 -48.65 -6.13
N ALA A 27 -22.59 -49.91 -6.24
CA ALA A 27 -21.89 -51.06 -5.69
C ALA A 27 -20.37 -50.89 -5.85
N ALA A 28 -19.65 -50.98 -4.73
CA ALA A 28 -18.20 -50.83 -4.67
C ALA A 28 -17.54 -51.66 -5.78
N GLY A 29 -16.91 -50.99 -6.75
CA GLY A 29 -16.21 -51.62 -7.87
C GLY A 29 -16.75 -51.34 -9.27
N THR A 30 -17.90 -50.68 -9.43
CA THR A 30 -18.41 -50.33 -10.77
C THR A 30 -17.58 -49.21 -11.43
N PRO A 31 -17.21 -49.31 -12.72
CA PRO A 31 -16.42 -48.28 -13.37
C PRO A 31 -17.14 -46.92 -13.46
N THR A 32 -16.37 -45.85 -13.18
CA THR A 32 -16.79 -44.44 -13.22
C THR A 32 -15.69 -43.57 -13.83
N ALA A 33 -16.07 -42.38 -14.31
CA ALA A 33 -15.20 -41.36 -14.88
C ALA A 33 -15.82 -39.98 -14.62
N ALA A 34 -15.03 -38.91 -14.76
CA ALA A 34 -15.52 -37.55 -14.63
C ALA A 34 -16.67 -37.27 -15.62
N LYS A 35 -17.71 -36.55 -15.18
CA LYS A 35 -18.85 -36.17 -16.04
C LYS A 35 -18.48 -35.05 -17.02
N ALA A 36 -17.56 -34.15 -16.66
CA ALA A 36 -17.09 -33.07 -17.52
C ALA A 36 -15.61 -32.71 -17.24
N LEU A 37 -14.93 -32.15 -18.24
CA LEU A 37 -13.60 -31.53 -18.18
C LEU A 37 -13.57 -30.26 -19.03
N THR A 38 -12.88 -29.24 -18.56
CA THR A 38 -12.65 -27.99 -19.31
C THR A 38 -11.15 -27.84 -19.56
N ILE A 39 -10.76 -27.72 -20.84
CA ILE A 39 -9.35 -27.72 -21.26
C ILE A 39 -9.10 -26.50 -22.15
N VAL A 40 -7.94 -25.85 -22.01
CA VAL A 40 -7.54 -24.76 -22.93
C VAL A 40 -6.98 -25.34 -24.24
N GLU A 41 -7.30 -24.72 -25.37
CA GLU A 41 -6.78 -25.07 -26.69
C GLU A 41 -5.25 -25.25 -26.67
N GLY A 42 -4.74 -26.34 -27.26
CA GLY A 42 -3.32 -26.69 -27.25
C GLY A 42 -2.84 -27.47 -26.02
N LYS A 43 -3.61 -27.52 -24.92
CA LYS A 43 -3.26 -28.29 -23.72
C LYS A 43 -3.80 -29.73 -23.76
N LYS A 44 -3.28 -30.56 -22.85
CA LYS A 44 -3.62 -31.99 -22.72
C LYS A 44 -4.05 -32.31 -21.30
N GLU A 45 -5.04 -33.19 -21.15
CA GLU A 45 -5.50 -33.66 -19.85
C GLU A 45 -5.92 -35.13 -19.90
N THR A 46 -5.84 -35.86 -18.79
CA THR A 46 -6.13 -37.30 -18.77
C THR A 46 -7.46 -37.61 -18.10
N ILE A 47 -8.33 -38.34 -18.80
CA ILE A 47 -9.56 -38.86 -18.20
C ILE A 47 -9.22 -40.06 -17.31
N LYS A 48 -9.32 -39.86 -15.99
CA LYS A 48 -9.18 -40.94 -15.01
C LYS A 48 -10.45 -41.78 -14.96
N VAL A 49 -10.29 -43.08 -15.19
CA VAL A 49 -11.37 -44.08 -15.07
C VAL A 49 -11.08 -44.94 -13.83
N THR A 50 -11.93 -44.81 -12.81
CA THR A 50 -11.87 -45.52 -11.53
C THR A 50 -12.81 -46.72 -11.51
N GLY A 51 -12.48 -47.76 -10.74
CA GLY A 51 -13.25 -49.01 -10.65
C GLY A 51 -12.32 -50.22 -10.50
N THR A 52 -12.88 -51.38 -10.16
CA THR A 52 -12.10 -52.62 -9.95
C THR A 52 -12.32 -53.62 -11.09
N ASN A 53 -11.37 -54.55 -11.27
CA ASN A 53 -11.45 -55.64 -12.25
C ASN A 53 -11.71 -55.18 -13.71
N ILE A 54 -11.12 -54.05 -14.10
CA ILE A 54 -11.23 -53.49 -15.45
C ILE A 54 -10.30 -54.26 -16.40
N LYS A 55 -10.88 -54.91 -17.42
CA LYS A 55 -10.13 -55.67 -18.44
C LYS A 55 -9.62 -54.77 -19.56
N SER A 56 -10.43 -53.82 -20.02
CA SER A 56 -10.02 -52.88 -21.05
C SER A 56 -10.85 -51.59 -21.05
N LYS A 57 -10.25 -50.52 -21.58
CA LYS A 57 -10.84 -49.19 -21.76
C LYS A 57 -10.61 -48.75 -23.20
N VAL A 58 -11.66 -48.28 -23.87
CA VAL A 58 -11.59 -47.71 -25.22
C VAL A 58 -12.20 -46.33 -25.20
N PHE A 59 -11.42 -45.33 -25.62
CA PHE A 59 -11.82 -43.92 -25.66
C PHE A 59 -12.10 -43.50 -27.10
N LYS A 60 -13.21 -42.82 -27.33
CA LYS A 60 -13.55 -42.25 -28.64
C LYS A 60 -14.13 -40.85 -28.49
N SER A 61 -13.56 -39.88 -29.18
CA SER A 61 -14.12 -38.52 -29.26
C SER A 61 -15.30 -38.48 -30.24
N THR A 62 -16.35 -37.74 -29.89
CA THR A 62 -17.45 -37.44 -30.82
C THR A 62 -17.08 -36.35 -31.82
N ASN A 63 -16.07 -35.52 -31.54
CA ASN A 63 -15.54 -34.53 -32.47
C ASN A 63 -14.03 -34.37 -32.28
N ALA A 64 -13.26 -35.12 -33.07
CA ALA A 64 -11.80 -35.13 -33.00
C ALA A 64 -11.14 -33.82 -33.50
N LYS A 65 -11.90 -32.92 -34.13
CA LYS A 65 -11.45 -31.56 -34.50
C LYS A 65 -11.46 -30.61 -33.30
N VAL A 66 -12.38 -30.81 -32.34
CA VAL A 66 -12.45 -30.04 -31.09
C VAL A 66 -11.48 -30.60 -30.05
N ALA A 67 -11.56 -31.91 -29.77
CA ALA A 67 -10.59 -32.60 -28.93
C ALA A 67 -10.40 -34.05 -29.37
N SER A 68 -9.14 -34.50 -29.47
CA SER A 68 -8.80 -35.90 -29.73
C SER A 68 -8.42 -36.63 -28.45
N VAL A 69 -8.58 -37.95 -28.39
CA VAL A 69 -8.22 -38.75 -27.21
C VAL A 69 -7.33 -39.93 -27.61
N SER A 70 -6.28 -40.18 -26.83
CA SER A 70 -5.36 -41.30 -27.05
C SER A 70 -5.89 -42.62 -26.47
N LYS A 71 -5.25 -43.74 -26.83
CA LYS A 71 -5.56 -45.07 -26.24
C LYS A 71 -5.37 -45.10 -24.71
N LYS A 72 -4.55 -44.20 -24.15
CA LYS A 72 -4.30 -44.06 -22.71
C LYS A 72 -5.29 -43.11 -22.00
N GLY A 73 -6.25 -42.53 -22.72
CA GLY A 73 -7.23 -41.58 -22.15
C GLY A 73 -6.74 -40.14 -22.05
N ILE A 74 -5.64 -39.80 -22.73
CA ILE A 74 -5.13 -38.41 -22.78
C ILE A 74 -5.90 -37.66 -23.86
N VAL A 75 -6.68 -36.67 -23.44
CA VAL A 75 -7.41 -35.72 -24.29
C VAL A 75 -6.47 -34.59 -24.68
N THR A 76 -6.42 -34.25 -25.97
CA THR A 76 -5.70 -33.10 -26.52
C THR A 76 -6.72 -32.14 -27.09
N ALA A 77 -6.79 -30.93 -26.53
CA ALA A 77 -7.67 -29.87 -26.99
C ALA A 77 -7.09 -29.23 -28.27
N LYS A 78 -7.89 -29.16 -29.33
CA LYS A 78 -7.45 -28.74 -30.67
C LYS A 78 -8.11 -27.47 -31.19
N LYS A 79 -9.37 -27.24 -30.86
CA LYS A 79 -10.13 -26.06 -31.28
C LYS A 79 -11.20 -25.73 -30.26
N ALA A 80 -11.41 -24.44 -29.98
CA ALA A 80 -12.52 -23.97 -29.17
C ALA A 80 -13.88 -24.58 -29.58
N GLY A 81 -14.66 -25.01 -28.59
CA GLY A 81 -15.94 -25.69 -28.80
C GLY A 81 -16.18 -26.80 -27.78
N SER A 82 -17.23 -27.60 -27.97
CA SER A 82 -17.56 -28.70 -27.07
C SER A 82 -17.62 -30.05 -27.81
N CYS A 83 -17.23 -31.11 -27.12
CA CYS A 83 -17.42 -32.48 -27.58
C CYS A 83 -17.61 -33.44 -26.41
N LYS A 84 -17.80 -34.73 -26.69
CA LYS A 84 -17.85 -35.77 -25.65
C LYS A 84 -16.81 -36.83 -25.92
N ILE A 85 -16.19 -37.37 -24.87
CA ILE A 85 -15.41 -38.60 -24.95
C ILE A 85 -16.27 -39.75 -24.45
N LYS A 86 -16.56 -40.70 -25.34
CA LYS A 86 -17.22 -41.96 -25.00
C LYS A 86 -16.17 -42.96 -24.54
N ILE A 87 -16.38 -43.53 -23.36
CA ILE A 87 -15.47 -44.47 -22.71
C ILE A 87 -16.19 -45.82 -22.61
N THR A 88 -15.78 -46.78 -23.44
CA THR A 88 -16.28 -48.15 -23.37
C THR A 88 -15.39 -48.98 -22.47
N ILE A 89 -15.96 -49.52 -21.40
CA ILE A 89 -15.23 -50.25 -20.36
C ILE A 89 -15.74 -51.69 -20.32
N LYS A 90 -14.83 -52.65 -20.44
CA LYS A 90 -15.10 -54.07 -20.18
C LYS A 90 -14.53 -54.43 -18.81
N TYR A 91 -15.37 -54.96 -17.91
CA TYR A 91 -15.00 -55.26 -16.53
C TYR A 91 -15.75 -56.48 -15.99
N PHE A 92 -15.23 -57.08 -14.92
CA PHE A 92 -15.95 -58.11 -14.18
C PHE A 92 -16.66 -57.49 -12.98
N LYS A 93 -17.93 -57.84 -12.76
CA LYS A 93 -18.72 -57.32 -11.64
C LYS A 93 -18.14 -57.70 -10.26
N SER A 94 -17.38 -58.79 -10.19
CA SER A 94 -16.63 -59.21 -9.01
C SER A 94 -15.42 -60.06 -9.42
N LYS A 95 -14.46 -60.29 -8.50
CA LYS A 95 -13.29 -61.15 -8.75
C LYS A 95 -13.65 -62.60 -9.12
N LYS A 96 -14.84 -63.07 -8.72
CA LYS A 96 -15.35 -64.43 -8.99
C LYS A 96 -16.28 -64.51 -10.22
N ALA A 97 -16.57 -63.39 -10.88
CA ALA A 97 -17.50 -63.35 -11.99
C ALA A 97 -16.89 -63.94 -13.28
N LYS A 98 -17.58 -64.90 -13.91
CA LYS A 98 -17.15 -65.54 -15.18
C LYS A 98 -17.56 -64.76 -16.44
N LYS A 99 -18.53 -63.84 -16.33
CA LYS A 99 -19.08 -63.07 -17.47
C LYS A 99 -18.56 -61.63 -17.46
N VAL A 100 -17.99 -61.20 -18.59
CA VAL A 100 -17.54 -59.81 -18.81
C VAL A 100 -18.76 -58.91 -18.99
N SER A 101 -18.84 -57.84 -18.19
CA SER A 101 -19.83 -56.77 -18.34
C SER A 101 -19.25 -55.59 -19.13
N LYS A 102 -20.11 -54.88 -19.85
CA LYS A 102 -19.77 -53.69 -20.63
C LYS A 102 -20.51 -52.49 -20.07
N LYS A 103 -19.80 -51.39 -19.81
CA LYS A 103 -20.37 -50.09 -19.44
C LYS A 103 -19.84 -49.01 -20.37
N VAL A 104 -20.69 -48.09 -20.79
CA VAL A 104 -20.30 -46.91 -21.55
C VAL A 104 -20.51 -45.69 -20.67
N LEU A 105 -19.46 -44.89 -20.53
CA LEU A 105 -19.49 -43.61 -19.84
C LEU A 105 -19.27 -42.49 -20.85
N GLU A 106 -19.78 -41.30 -20.55
CA GLU A 106 -19.53 -40.09 -21.33
C GLU A 106 -18.92 -39.02 -20.43
N THR A 107 -17.84 -38.40 -20.90
CA THR A 107 -17.26 -37.20 -20.29
C THR A 107 -17.42 -36.05 -21.28
N ALA A 108 -18.13 -34.99 -20.88
CA ALA A 108 -18.21 -33.76 -21.66
C ALA A 108 -16.86 -33.03 -21.65
N ILE A 109 -16.39 -32.57 -22.80
CA ILE A 109 -15.16 -31.77 -22.94
C ILE A 109 -15.55 -30.41 -23.46
N ILE A 110 -15.17 -29.37 -22.73
CA ILE A 110 -15.31 -27.98 -23.16
C ILE A 110 -13.90 -27.47 -23.44
N VAL A 111 -13.62 -27.12 -24.69
CA VAL A 111 -12.36 -26.48 -25.10
C VAL A 111 -12.57 -24.98 -25.13
N LYS A 112 -11.86 -24.26 -24.26
CA LYS A 112 -11.78 -22.80 -24.30
C LYS A 112 -10.66 -22.37 -25.25
N LYS A 113 -10.87 -21.27 -25.97
CA LYS A 113 -9.84 -20.66 -26.83
C LYS A 113 -8.63 -20.31 -25.97
N ALA A 114 -7.42 -20.44 -26.51
CA ALA A 114 -6.25 -19.85 -25.87
C ALA A 114 -6.40 -18.33 -25.97
N GLU A 115 -6.52 -17.65 -24.83
CA GLU A 115 -6.34 -16.20 -24.79
C GLU A 115 -4.87 -15.93 -25.08
N SER A 116 -4.56 -15.49 -26.30
CA SER A 116 -3.40 -14.62 -26.52
C SER A 116 -3.62 -13.38 -25.66
N GLY A 117 -2.62 -12.96 -24.88
CA GLY A 117 -2.70 -11.70 -24.13
C GLY A 117 -3.13 -10.53 -25.03
N PRO A 118 -3.53 -9.39 -24.43
CA PRO A 118 -3.93 -8.22 -25.18
C PRO A 118 -2.86 -7.89 -26.23
N LYS A 119 -3.30 -7.67 -27.47
CA LYS A 119 -2.37 -7.31 -28.55
C LYS A 119 -1.83 -5.92 -28.25
N LYS A 120 -0.59 -5.84 -27.76
CA LYS A 120 0.08 -4.60 -27.37
C LYS A 120 0.06 -3.57 -28.51
N SER A 121 -0.26 -2.34 -28.17
CA SER A 121 -0.29 -1.16 -29.04
C SER A 121 1.06 -0.97 -29.71
N ALA A 122 1.06 -0.78 -31.03
CA ALA A 122 2.31 -0.61 -31.79
C ALA A 122 2.97 0.72 -31.43
N GLU A 123 2.18 1.75 -31.17
CA GLU A 123 2.61 3.08 -30.77
C GLU A 123 3.29 3.06 -29.41
N ASP A 124 2.63 2.48 -28.39
CA ASP A 124 3.17 2.39 -27.03
C ASP A 124 4.43 1.51 -27.01
N VAL A 125 4.43 0.37 -27.73
CA VAL A 125 5.61 -0.50 -27.87
C VAL A 125 6.78 0.23 -28.52
N ALA A 126 6.54 1.03 -29.57
CA ALA A 126 7.58 1.81 -30.23
C ALA A 126 8.16 2.90 -29.32
N ALA A 127 7.30 3.63 -28.60
CA ALA A 127 7.72 4.63 -27.62
C ALA A 127 8.53 4.02 -26.48
N LEU A 128 8.06 2.89 -25.94
CA LEU A 128 8.74 2.18 -24.86
C LEU A 128 10.13 1.68 -25.29
N LYS A 129 10.24 1.06 -26.47
CA LYS A 129 11.53 0.63 -27.03
C LYS A 129 12.50 1.78 -27.27
N LYS A 130 11.99 2.95 -27.65
CA LYS A 130 12.81 4.16 -27.82
C LYS A 130 13.45 4.57 -26.48
N ILE A 131 12.63 4.72 -25.43
CA ILE A 131 13.11 5.10 -24.08
C ILE A 131 14.12 4.05 -23.57
N ILE A 132 13.79 2.76 -23.70
CA ILE A 132 14.67 1.66 -23.28
C ILE A 132 16.02 1.71 -24.00
N LYS A 133 16.02 1.97 -25.32
CA LYS A 133 17.25 2.08 -26.10
C LYS A 133 18.12 3.25 -25.63
N GLU A 134 17.51 4.40 -25.38
CA GLU A 134 18.20 5.60 -24.88
C GLU A 134 18.81 5.34 -23.49
N GLN A 135 18.04 4.75 -22.58
CA GLN A 135 18.49 4.43 -21.22
C GLN A 135 19.55 3.31 -21.19
N LYS A 136 19.42 2.28 -22.04
CA LYS A 136 20.48 1.25 -22.20
C LYS A 136 21.79 1.84 -22.69
N ALA A 137 21.75 2.86 -23.55
CA ALA A 137 22.96 3.57 -23.97
C ALA A 137 23.64 4.34 -22.82
N LEU A 138 22.88 4.69 -21.78
CA LEU A 138 23.39 5.28 -20.54
C LEU A 138 23.81 4.23 -19.50
N GLY A 139 23.57 2.94 -19.75
CA GLY A 139 23.96 1.84 -18.86
C GLY A 139 22.80 1.25 -18.04
N ALA A 140 21.55 1.63 -18.30
CA ALA A 140 20.39 1.05 -17.62
C ALA A 140 20.21 -0.45 -17.93
N GLY A 141 19.77 -1.21 -16.92
CA GLY A 141 19.59 -2.66 -16.96
C GLY A 141 18.28 -3.15 -17.62
N LEU A 142 17.66 -2.34 -18.48
CA LEU A 142 16.34 -2.64 -19.06
C LEU A 142 16.40 -3.66 -20.21
N SER A 143 15.39 -4.53 -20.33
CA SER A 143 15.15 -5.39 -21.50
C SER A 143 14.13 -4.77 -22.44
N ASP A 144 14.31 -4.97 -23.75
CA ASP A 144 13.30 -4.67 -24.78
C ASP A 144 12.40 -5.88 -25.11
N ASP A 145 12.54 -6.96 -24.31
CA ASP A 145 11.66 -8.11 -24.29
C ASP A 145 10.56 -7.95 -23.22
N PHE A 146 9.37 -7.62 -23.69
CA PHE A 146 8.16 -7.39 -22.89
C PHE A 146 7.36 -8.66 -22.57
N GLU A 147 7.78 -9.83 -23.05
CA GLU A 147 7.00 -11.08 -22.93
C GLU A 147 7.60 -12.06 -21.91
N GLU A 148 8.92 -12.04 -21.70
CA GLU A 148 9.56 -12.96 -20.76
C GLU A 148 10.29 -12.22 -19.63
N LYS A 149 11.39 -11.54 -19.95
CA LYS A 149 12.33 -11.05 -18.93
C LYS A 149 11.75 -9.93 -18.06
N ASP A 150 11.06 -8.97 -18.67
CA ASP A 150 10.54 -7.78 -17.98
C ASP A 150 9.00 -7.72 -17.98
N ARG A 151 8.32 -8.84 -18.19
CA ARG A 151 6.84 -8.88 -18.27
C ARG A 151 6.12 -8.37 -17.01
N TYR A 152 6.79 -8.39 -15.85
CA TYR A 152 6.24 -7.93 -14.58
C TYR A 152 6.35 -6.42 -14.40
N ARG A 153 7.13 -5.75 -15.25
CA ARG A 153 7.34 -4.29 -15.23
C ARG A 153 6.28 -3.51 -15.99
N TYR A 154 5.36 -4.20 -16.67
CA TYR A 154 4.39 -3.55 -17.56
C TYR A 154 3.02 -4.17 -17.42
N GLU A 155 2.01 -3.34 -17.17
CA GLU A 155 0.62 -3.74 -17.27
C GLU A 155 -0.03 -3.13 -18.50
N TRP A 156 -0.76 -3.97 -19.24
CA TRP A 156 -1.42 -3.59 -20.48
C TRP A 156 -2.92 -3.81 -20.33
N SER A 157 -3.71 -2.84 -20.76
CA SER A 157 -5.16 -2.93 -20.79
C SER A 157 -5.65 -4.02 -21.76
N GLU A 158 -6.94 -4.36 -21.70
CA GLU A 158 -7.57 -5.31 -22.64
C GLU A 158 -7.46 -4.86 -24.11
N ASN A 159 -7.43 -3.56 -24.38
CA ASN A 159 -7.25 -3.00 -25.72
C ASN A 159 -5.77 -2.83 -26.11
N GLY A 160 -4.84 -3.28 -25.26
CA GLY A 160 -3.41 -3.33 -25.54
C GLY A 160 -2.66 -2.02 -25.32
N ARG A 161 -3.24 -1.04 -24.63
CA ARG A 161 -2.56 0.21 -24.24
C ARG A 161 -1.75 0.00 -22.95
N LEU A 162 -0.64 0.71 -22.81
CA LEU A 162 0.19 0.62 -21.61
C LEU A 162 -0.44 1.41 -20.46
N GLU A 163 -0.73 0.73 -19.34
CA GLU A 163 -1.38 1.33 -18.17
C GLU A 163 -0.45 1.45 -16.95
N SER A 164 0.58 0.60 -16.83
CA SER A 164 1.56 0.69 -15.74
C SER A 164 2.98 0.39 -16.20
N ILE A 165 3.95 1.10 -15.61
CA ILE A 165 5.39 0.87 -15.75
C ILE A 165 6.04 0.78 -14.36
N ASP A 166 6.79 -0.28 -14.11
CA ASP A 166 7.68 -0.43 -12.94
C ASP A 166 9.15 -0.54 -13.40
N TRP A 167 9.84 0.59 -13.30
CA TRP A 167 11.27 0.75 -13.52
C TRP A 167 12.03 1.09 -12.24
N TYR A 168 11.58 0.55 -11.09
CA TYR A 168 12.35 0.65 -9.85
C TYR A 168 13.75 0.03 -10.03
N GLU A 169 14.78 0.75 -9.56
CA GLU A 169 16.19 0.32 -9.54
C GLU A 169 16.70 -0.25 -10.88
N CYS A 170 16.31 0.38 -11.99
CA CYS A 170 16.74 -0.03 -13.33
C CYS A 170 18.05 0.63 -13.78
N GLY A 171 18.63 1.51 -12.97
CA GLY A 171 19.80 2.31 -13.33
C GLY A 171 19.48 3.34 -14.40
N LEU A 172 18.25 3.88 -14.41
CA LEU A 172 17.86 4.97 -15.31
C LEU A 172 18.65 6.23 -14.98
N GLN A 173 18.97 7.04 -15.98
CA GLN A 173 19.81 8.22 -15.83
C GLN A 173 19.29 9.40 -16.64
N GLY A 174 19.58 10.60 -16.15
CA GLY A 174 19.28 11.83 -16.86
C GLY A 174 17.78 12.13 -16.96
N ASN A 175 17.34 12.65 -18.09
CA ASN A 175 15.95 13.06 -18.28
C ASN A 175 15.14 11.92 -18.90
N ILE A 176 13.89 11.76 -18.46
CA ILE A 176 12.95 10.82 -19.04
C ILE A 176 11.59 11.47 -19.25
N SER A 177 10.92 11.13 -20.36
CA SER A 177 9.58 11.61 -20.68
C SER A 177 8.66 10.44 -21.00
N PHE A 178 7.49 10.45 -20.37
CA PHE A 178 6.42 9.47 -20.54
C PHE A 178 5.28 10.01 -21.40
N SER A 179 5.48 11.17 -22.01
CA SER A 179 4.43 11.91 -22.74
C SER A 179 3.74 11.17 -23.88
N ALA A 180 4.36 10.12 -24.40
CA ALA A 180 3.77 9.27 -25.44
C ALA A 180 2.63 8.36 -24.91
N PHE A 181 2.54 8.11 -23.60
CA PHE A 181 1.66 7.09 -23.04
C PHE A 181 0.41 7.70 -22.40
N THR A 182 -0.62 7.93 -23.23
CA THR A 182 -1.86 8.61 -22.83
C THR A 182 -2.77 7.82 -21.89
N GLU A 183 -2.51 6.52 -21.73
CA GLU A 183 -3.32 5.60 -20.91
C GLU A 183 -2.59 5.14 -19.64
N LEU A 184 -1.38 5.67 -19.37
CA LEU A 184 -0.67 5.38 -18.12
C LEU A 184 -1.50 5.84 -16.92
N ARG A 185 -1.56 4.98 -15.92
CA ARG A 185 -2.20 5.17 -14.63
C ARG A 185 -1.20 5.11 -13.49
N ASP A 186 -0.21 4.24 -13.61
CA ASP A 186 0.78 4.00 -12.55
C ASP A 186 2.19 3.98 -13.12
N VAL A 187 3.10 4.74 -12.50
CA VAL A 187 4.53 4.74 -12.86
C VAL A 187 5.36 4.70 -11.59
N GLU A 188 6.17 3.64 -11.45
CA GLU A 188 7.26 3.55 -10.48
C GLU A 188 8.59 3.67 -11.22
N CYS A 189 9.37 4.69 -10.89
CA CYS A 189 10.70 4.94 -11.45
C CYS A 189 11.71 5.35 -10.37
N GLY A 190 11.46 4.97 -9.12
CA GLY A 190 12.34 5.24 -7.99
C GLY A 190 13.64 4.42 -7.97
N GLY A 191 14.59 4.83 -7.14
CA GLY A 191 15.88 4.14 -6.97
C GLY A 191 16.78 4.23 -8.21
N ASN A 192 16.75 5.36 -8.91
CA ASN A 192 17.49 5.58 -10.15
C ASN A 192 18.40 6.83 -10.04
N HIS A 193 18.92 7.31 -11.16
CA HIS A 193 19.75 8.52 -11.26
C HIS A 193 19.13 9.54 -12.23
N LEU A 194 17.80 9.62 -12.24
CA LEU A 194 17.06 10.58 -13.06
C LEU A 194 17.25 11.99 -12.52
N THR A 195 17.40 12.96 -13.42
CA THR A 195 17.50 14.39 -13.11
C THR A 195 16.23 15.17 -13.43
N LYS A 196 15.39 14.64 -14.33
CA LYS A 196 14.06 15.16 -14.66
C LYS A 196 13.10 14.05 -15.08
N VAL A 197 11.84 14.19 -14.67
CA VAL A 197 10.72 13.33 -15.11
C VAL A 197 9.63 14.21 -15.72
N ASP A 198 9.21 13.87 -16.93
CA ASP A 198 8.15 14.57 -17.65
C ASP A 198 6.96 13.65 -17.92
N MET A 199 5.83 13.97 -17.31
CA MET A 199 4.55 13.26 -17.39
C MET A 199 3.50 14.03 -18.22
N ASN A 200 3.90 15.07 -18.95
CA ASN A 200 2.97 15.82 -19.78
C ASN A 200 2.20 14.89 -20.73
N GLY A 201 0.87 15.02 -20.84
CA GLY A 201 0.04 14.14 -21.67
C GLY A 201 -0.41 12.84 -21.00
N CYS A 202 0.14 12.46 -19.84
CA CYS A 202 -0.31 11.32 -19.03
C CYS A 202 -1.56 11.68 -18.20
N LYS A 203 -2.66 12.03 -18.88
CA LYS A 203 -3.89 12.58 -18.27
C LYS A 203 -4.67 11.60 -17.38
N LYS A 204 -4.36 10.31 -17.46
CA LYS A 204 -4.97 9.23 -16.68
C LYS A 204 -4.08 8.76 -15.53
N LEU A 205 -2.91 9.39 -15.34
CA LEU A 205 -1.98 9.04 -14.29
C LEU A 205 -2.64 9.29 -12.94
N SER A 206 -2.78 8.23 -12.14
CA SER A 206 -3.31 8.26 -10.78
C SER A 206 -2.20 8.07 -9.74
N SER A 207 -1.09 7.45 -10.10
CA SER A 207 0.02 7.14 -9.20
C SER A 207 1.37 7.38 -9.88
N LEU A 208 2.22 8.18 -9.23
CA LEU A 208 3.61 8.41 -9.63
C LEU A 208 4.53 8.24 -8.42
N SER A 209 5.46 7.30 -8.51
CA SER A 209 6.62 7.19 -7.63
C SER A 209 7.90 7.43 -8.41
N CYS A 210 8.68 8.39 -7.96
CA CYS A 210 9.98 8.76 -8.50
C CYS A 210 11.00 9.04 -7.38
N ARG A 211 10.80 8.41 -6.22
CA ARG A 211 11.67 8.55 -5.03
C ARG A 211 13.12 8.13 -5.30
N GLU A 212 14.04 8.58 -4.46
CA GLU A 212 15.44 8.12 -4.47
C GLU A 212 16.07 8.32 -5.87
N ASN A 213 16.04 9.56 -6.35
CA ASN A 213 16.61 9.99 -7.62
C ASN A 213 17.45 11.28 -7.42
N GLN A 214 17.77 11.97 -8.51
CA GLN A 214 18.48 13.26 -8.49
C GLN A 214 17.61 14.36 -9.10
N LEU A 215 16.28 14.25 -8.98
CA LEU A 215 15.35 15.12 -9.67
C LEU A 215 15.48 16.56 -9.19
N THR A 216 15.67 17.44 -10.16
CA THR A 216 15.62 18.90 -9.95
C THR A 216 14.29 19.49 -10.44
N GLU A 217 13.55 18.73 -11.25
CA GLU A 217 12.29 19.12 -11.86
C GLU A 217 11.41 17.88 -12.11
N ILE A 218 10.12 18.01 -11.81
CA ILE A 218 9.07 17.06 -12.18
C ILE A 218 7.99 17.85 -12.90
N ASN A 219 7.60 17.42 -14.10
CA ASN A 219 6.50 18.02 -14.84
C ASN A 219 5.29 17.08 -14.81
N ILE A 220 4.27 17.49 -14.06
CA ILE A 220 2.99 16.76 -13.85
C ILE A 220 1.78 17.63 -14.20
N ASN A 221 1.97 18.68 -15.00
CA ASN A 221 0.95 19.71 -15.23
C ASN A 221 -0.35 19.18 -15.87
N ASP A 222 -0.26 18.09 -16.64
CA ASP A 222 -1.40 17.45 -17.29
C ASP A 222 -2.01 16.30 -16.47
N CYS A 223 -1.42 15.95 -15.32
CA CYS A 223 -1.83 14.82 -14.49
C CYS A 223 -2.98 15.18 -13.55
N THR A 224 -4.11 15.61 -14.11
CA THR A 224 -5.27 16.10 -13.33
C THR A 224 -5.99 15.02 -12.51
N GLN A 225 -5.68 13.74 -12.75
CA GLN A 225 -6.22 12.58 -12.02
C GLN A 225 -5.21 11.99 -11.02
N LEU A 226 -4.09 12.67 -10.76
CA LEU A 226 -3.05 12.16 -9.86
C LEU A 226 -3.57 12.13 -8.43
N GLU A 227 -3.65 10.94 -7.84
CA GLU A 227 -4.12 10.67 -6.47
C GLU A 227 -2.92 10.46 -5.53
N TYR A 228 -1.83 9.88 -6.04
CA TYR A 228 -0.62 9.57 -5.27
C TYR A 228 0.64 10.13 -5.96
N LEU A 229 1.38 10.96 -5.23
CA LEU A 229 2.70 11.45 -5.66
C LEU A 229 3.77 11.17 -4.60
N GLU A 230 4.77 10.42 -4.99
CA GLU A 230 5.95 10.11 -4.19
C GLU A 230 7.22 10.58 -4.92
N CYS A 231 7.88 11.57 -4.35
CA CYS A 231 9.10 12.19 -4.85
C CYS A 231 10.16 12.40 -3.76
N THR A 232 10.10 11.58 -2.69
CA THR A 232 11.05 11.57 -1.58
C THR A 232 12.50 11.39 -2.04
N GLU A 233 13.45 11.99 -1.32
CA GLU A 233 14.90 11.82 -1.57
C GLU A 233 15.29 12.22 -2.99
N ASN A 234 15.11 13.51 -3.28
CA ASN A 234 15.43 14.15 -4.55
C ASN A 234 16.11 15.51 -4.29
N GLN A 235 16.22 16.36 -5.31
CA GLN A 235 16.86 17.68 -5.23
C GLN A 235 15.92 18.80 -5.66
N LEU A 236 14.61 18.61 -5.51
CA LEU A 236 13.59 19.57 -5.93
C LEU A 236 13.69 20.85 -5.11
N THR A 237 13.75 21.99 -5.80
CA THR A 237 13.67 23.33 -5.18
C THR A 237 12.28 23.93 -5.28
N GLY A 238 11.44 23.38 -6.17
CA GLY A 238 10.02 23.70 -6.31
C GLY A 238 9.26 22.50 -6.85
N LEU A 239 7.96 22.48 -6.62
CA LEU A 239 7.04 21.45 -7.07
C LEU A 239 5.70 22.11 -7.44
N ASP A 240 5.35 22.10 -8.72
CA ASP A 240 4.09 22.66 -9.20
C ASP A 240 2.97 21.61 -9.05
N LEU A 241 1.98 21.94 -8.23
CA LEU A 241 0.83 21.10 -7.91
C LEU A 241 -0.49 21.75 -8.32
N SER A 242 -0.47 22.83 -9.12
CA SER A 242 -1.66 23.65 -9.40
C SER A 242 -2.82 22.87 -10.02
N ASN A 243 -2.51 21.78 -10.74
CA ASN A 243 -3.49 20.95 -11.45
C ASN A 243 -3.76 19.60 -10.76
N CYS A 244 -3.14 19.33 -9.60
CA CYS A 244 -3.26 18.06 -8.88
C CYS A 244 -4.45 18.08 -7.90
N GLN A 245 -5.66 18.36 -8.42
CA GLN A 245 -6.87 18.54 -7.59
C GLN A 245 -7.34 17.25 -6.91
N ALA A 246 -7.08 16.10 -7.53
CA ALA A 246 -7.42 14.77 -7.02
C ALA A 246 -6.36 14.19 -6.06
N LEU A 247 -5.30 14.94 -5.73
CA LEU A 247 -4.18 14.42 -4.96
C LEU A 247 -4.60 14.15 -3.51
N GLU A 248 -4.53 12.88 -3.11
CA GLU A 248 -4.87 12.39 -1.76
C GLU A 248 -3.60 12.22 -0.91
N ILE A 249 -2.50 11.79 -1.52
CA ILE A 249 -1.24 11.52 -0.82
C ILE A 249 -0.08 12.22 -1.51
N LEU A 250 0.62 13.07 -0.76
CA LEU A 250 1.84 13.73 -1.20
C LEU A 250 3.00 13.41 -0.27
N ARG A 251 4.04 12.79 -0.84
CA ARG A 251 5.32 12.54 -0.16
C ARG A 251 6.44 13.20 -0.94
N CYS A 252 7.03 14.22 -0.33
CA CYS A 252 8.07 15.07 -0.91
C CYS A 252 9.23 15.33 0.08
N ARG A 253 9.38 14.42 1.05
CA ARG A 253 10.43 14.39 2.07
C ARG A 253 11.84 14.44 1.47
N GLU A 254 12.80 14.99 2.22
CA GLU A 254 14.23 14.99 1.84
C GLU A 254 14.44 15.59 0.43
N ASN A 255 13.96 16.82 0.27
CA ASN A 255 14.20 17.65 -0.90
C ASN A 255 14.82 18.99 -0.48
N LYS A 256 14.84 19.97 -1.38
CA LYS A 256 15.36 21.33 -1.13
C LYS A 256 14.25 22.38 -1.27
N LEU A 257 12.99 22.01 -0.99
CA LEU A 257 11.85 22.90 -1.10
C LEU A 257 11.96 23.99 -0.03
N THR A 258 12.09 25.24 -0.46
CA THR A 258 11.92 26.41 0.43
C THR A 258 10.44 26.73 0.62
N GLU A 259 9.63 26.19 -0.29
CA GLU A 259 8.25 26.56 -0.48
C GLU A 259 7.50 25.43 -1.18
N ILE A 260 6.27 25.18 -0.74
CA ILE A 260 5.30 24.28 -1.36
C ILE A 260 3.93 24.96 -1.37
N ASP A 261 3.29 25.01 -2.53
CA ASP A 261 1.90 25.47 -2.68
C ASP A 261 1.01 24.26 -2.94
N ILE A 262 0.24 23.89 -1.93
CA ILE A 262 -0.70 22.77 -1.98
C ILE A 262 -2.14 23.26 -2.18
N THR A 263 -2.38 24.56 -2.40
CA THR A 263 -3.73 25.15 -2.39
C THR A 263 -4.69 24.52 -3.39
N GLY A 264 -4.19 23.93 -4.48
CA GLY A 264 -4.98 23.18 -5.46
C GLY A 264 -5.40 21.76 -5.03
N CYS A 265 -4.71 21.14 -4.07
CA CYS A 265 -4.87 19.73 -3.68
C CYS A 265 -5.95 19.52 -2.61
N LYS A 266 -7.21 19.85 -2.89
CA LYS A 266 -8.27 19.92 -1.86
C LYS A 266 -8.65 18.57 -1.22
N GLU A 267 -8.35 17.45 -1.86
CA GLU A 267 -8.64 16.10 -1.37
C GLU A 267 -7.48 15.49 -0.54
N LEU A 268 -6.46 16.28 -0.18
CA LEU A 268 -5.27 15.75 0.50
C LEU A 268 -5.60 15.16 1.88
N GLU A 269 -5.27 13.87 2.05
CA GLU A 269 -5.43 13.07 3.27
C GLU A 269 -4.10 12.89 4.02
N GLU A 270 -2.99 12.82 3.28
CA GLU A 270 -1.63 12.66 3.83
C GLU A 270 -0.64 13.64 3.17
N LEU A 271 0.09 14.38 4.01
CA LEU A 271 1.21 15.22 3.60
C LEU A 271 2.48 14.84 4.37
N SER A 272 3.51 14.41 3.66
CA SER A 272 4.87 14.26 4.16
C SER A 272 5.80 15.19 3.38
N CYS A 273 6.37 16.15 4.09
CA CYS A 273 7.25 17.18 3.58
C CYS A 273 8.45 17.44 4.50
N GLU A 274 8.78 16.49 5.38
CA GLU A 274 9.86 16.63 6.34
C GLU A 274 11.24 16.71 5.67
N LYS A 275 12.21 17.27 6.39
CA LYS A 275 13.58 17.49 5.90
C LYS A 275 13.63 18.28 4.59
N ASN A 276 12.91 19.39 4.58
CA ASN A 276 12.98 20.43 3.55
C ASN A 276 13.45 21.75 4.19
N GLN A 277 13.24 22.88 3.52
CA GLN A 277 13.60 24.22 3.99
C GLN A 277 12.36 25.13 4.09
N LEU A 278 11.17 24.55 4.32
CA LEU A 278 9.91 25.27 4.36
C LEU A 278 9.89 26.25 5.53
N SER A 279 9.64 27.54 5.25
CA SER A 279 9.48 28.59 6.28
C SER A 279 8.02 28.82 6.69
N ARG A 280 7.09 28.34 5.87
CA ARG A 280 5.64 28.43 6.03
C ARG A 280 4.95 27.17 5.48
N LEU A 281 3.76 26.88 5.98
CA LEU A 281 2.88 25.87 5.41
C LEU A 281 1.44 26.33 5.63
N ASP A 282 0.70 26.53 4.54
CA ASP A 282 -0.69 26.94 4.60
C ASP A 282 -1.61 25.71 4.56
N LEU A 283 -2.32 25.47 5.66
CA LEU A 283 -3.25 24.36 5.84
C LEU A 283 -4.71 24.84 5.97
N ASN A 284 -4.99 26.06 5.51
CA ASN A 284 -6.35 26.57 5.50
C ASN A 284 -7.22 25.76 4.53
N SER A 285 -8.22 25.06 5.06
CA SER A 285 -9.25 24.27 4.36
C SER A 285 -9.01 22.75 4.16
N TYR A 286 -7.98 22.14 4.74
CA TYR A 286 -7.76 20.69 4.60
C TYR A 286 -8.46 19.86 5.67
N LYS A 287 -9.78 19.74 5.55
CA LYS A 287 -10.62 19.02 6.52
C LYS A 287 -10.41 17.50 6.50
N ALA A 288 -10.01 16.96 5.36
CA ALA A 288 -9.75 15.52 5.15
C ALA A 288 -8.35 15.08 5.58
N LEU A 289 -7.42 16.03 5.81
CA LEU A 289 -6.04 15.74 6.19
C LEU A 289 -6.02 14.97 7.51
N GLY A 290 -5.63 13.70 7.44
CA GLY A 290 -5.54 12.79 8.58
C GLY A 290 -4.12 12.68 9.14
N SER A 291 -3.10 12.88 8.28
CA SER A 291 -1.69 12.79 8.67
C SER A 291 -0.87 13.94 8.09
N LEU A 292 -0.12 14.60 8.96
CA LEU A 292 0.84 15.65 8.59
C LEU A 292 2.21 15.35 9.18
N ASP A 293 3.21 15.21 8.31
CA ASP A 293 4.62 15.22 8.66
C ASP A 293 5.34 16.40 8.00
N CYS A 294 5.75 17.34 8.84
CA CYS A 294 6.48 18.54 8.46
C CYS A 294 7.74 18.72 9.31
N ARG A 295 8.27 17.63 9.88
CA ARG A 295 9.46 17.66 10.73
C ARG A 295 10.68 18.24 10.01
N ASP A 296 11.65 18.71 10.79
CA ASP A 296 12.97 19.14 10.29
C ASP A 296 12.86 20.15 9.13
N ASN A 297 12.04 21.19 9.32
CA ASN A 297 11.86 22.32 8.42
C ASN A 297 12.26 23.62 9.13
N GLN A 298 11.83 24.77 8.63
CA GLN A 298 12.11 26.09 9.20
C GLN A 298 10.83 26.84 9.58
N LEU A 299 9.74 26.11 9.86
CA LEU A 299 8.43 26.68 10.15
C LEU A 299 8.47 27.49 11.44
N THR A 300 8.05 28.75 11.39
CA THR A 300 7.91 29.60 12.59
C THR A 300 6.49 29.57 13.16
N LYS A 301 5.52 29.20 12.32
CA LYS A 301 4.10 29.08 12.67
C LYS A 301 3.50 27.89 11.95
N LEU A 302 2.53 27.25 12.58
CA LEU A 302 1.76 26.16 12.01
C LEU A 302 0.32 26.25 12.53
N ASP A 303 -0.60 26.65 11.67
CA ASP A 303 -2.03 26.69 11.98
C ASP A 303 -2.71 25.42 11.44
N ILE A 304 -3.15 24.57 12.36
CA ILE A 304 -3.86 23.32 12.07
C ILE A 304 -5.35 23.42 12.39
N SER A 305 -5.86 24.59 12.77
CA SER A 305 -7.23 24.73 13.30
C SER A 305 -8.34 24.30 12.33
N SER A 306 -8.05 24.30 11.03
CA SER A 306 -8.95 23.83 9.96
C SER A 306 -8.86 22.32 9.67
N CYS A 307 -7.89 21.61 10.24
CA CYS A 307 -7.62 20.19 10.01
C CYS A 307 -8.36 19.32 11.06
N ALA A 308 -9.70 19.36 11.04
CA ALA A 308 -10.53 18.68 12.03
C ALA A 308 -10.38 17.14 12.01
N GLY A 309 -9.99 16.57 10.87
CA GLY A 309 -9.71 15.14 10.69
C GLY A 309 -8.31 14.68 11.10
N LEU A 310 -7.42 15.61 11.48
CA LEU A 310 -6.01 15.31 11.74
C LEU A 310 -5.87 14.42 12.98
N SER A 311 -5.31 13.22 12.78
CA SER A 311 -5.03 12.25 13.85
C SER A 311 -3.55 12.13 14.17
N LEU A 312 -2.68 12.35 13.18
CA LEU A 312 -1.23 12.26 13.31
C LEU A 312 -0.58 13.60 12.95
N LEU A 313 0.13 14.19 13.92
CA LEU A 313 0.90 15.41 13.72
C LEU A 313 2.36 15.20 14.11
N TYR A 314 3.24 15.36 13.13
CA TYR A 314 4.69 15.37 13.31
C TYR A 314 5.25 16.71 12.83
N CYS A 315 5.72 17.53 13.76
CA CYS A 315 6.23 18.88 13.50
C CYS A 315 7.51 19.21 14.29
N ASP A 316 8.20 18.18 14.80
CA ASP A 316 9.49 18.33 15.48
C ASP A 316 10.56 19.02 14.63
N GLY A 317 11.54 19.64 15.28
CA GLY A 317 12.71 20.17 14.57
C GLY A 317 12.36 21.37 13.68
N ASN A 318 11.43 22.21 14.14
CA ASN A 318 11.05 23.47 13.50
C ASN A 318 11.41 24.66 14.43
N LYS A 319 10.85 25.83 14.14
CA LYS A 319 11.03 27.06 14.92
C LYS A 319 9.69 27.57 15.46
N LEU A 320 8.75 26.66 15.73
CA LEU A 320 7.41 27.01 16.19
C LEU A 320 7.49 27.65 17.58
N THR A 321 6.92 28.84 17.73
CA THR A 321 6.77 29.52 19.03
C THR A 321 5.43 29.23 19.70
N GLU A 322 4.47 28.78 18.91
CA GLU A 322 3.11 28.43 19.33
C GLU A 322 2.60 27.25 18.51
N LEU A 323 1.76 26.42 19.14
CA LEU A 323 1.01 25.36 18.46
C LEU A 323 -0.43 25.38 18.96
N ASN A 324 -1.34 25.81 18.11
CA ASN A 324 -2.76 25.86 18.43
C ASN A 324 -3.45 24.56 17.99
N THR A 325 -3.86 23.74 18.95
CA THR A 325 -4.55 22.46 18.69
C THR A 325 -6.08 22.59 18.69
N ASN A 326 -6.61 23.80 18.88
CA ASN A 326 -8.05 24.03 18.87
C ASN A 326 -8.66 23.65 17.52
N GLY A 327 -9.68 22.79 17.56
CA GLY A 327 -10.33 22.24 16.36
C GLY A 327 -9.88 20.81 16.01
N CYS A 328 -8.70 20.38 16.46
CA CYS A 328 -8.11 19.07 16.15
C CYS A 328 -8.41 18.02 17.23
N LYS A 329 -9.71 17.74 17.44
CA LYS A 329 -10.17 16.79 18.49
C LYS A 329 -9.81 15.33 18.20
N ALA A 330 -9.48 15.02 16.94
CA ALA A 330 -9.13 13.68 16.47
C ALA A 330 -7.64 13.33 16.67
N LEU A 331 -6.80 14.26 17.15
CA LEU A 331 -5.37 14.01 17.36
C LEU A 331 -5.16 12.86 18.33
N GLU A 332 -4.46 11.83 17.85
CA GLU A 332 -4.03 10.64 18.59
C GLU A 332 -2.53 10.71 18.92
N ILE A 333 -1.73 11.29 18.03
CA ILE A 333 -0.28 11.46 18.19
C ILE A 333 0.13 12.89 17.84
N ILE A 334 0.85 13.53 18.76
CA ILE A 334 1.51 14.81 18.53
C ILE A 334 3.00 14.64 18.84
N GLN A 335 3.85 14.88 17.85
CA GLN A 335 5.27 15.12 18.02
C GLN A 335 5.58 16.56 17.62
N CYS A 336 5.93 17.38 18.61
CA CYS A 336 6.24 18.81 18.47
C CYS A 336 7.52 19.18 19.22
N GLY A 337 8.39 18.21 19.52
CA GLY A 337 9.65 18.44 20.20
C GLY A 337 10.65 19.25 19.37
N ARG A 338 11.75 19.71 19.97
CA ARG A 338 12.79 20.49 19.28
C ARG A 338 12.20 21.71 18.55
N ASN A 339 11.41 22.50 19.26
CA ASN A 339 10.79 23.75 18.82
C ASN A 339 11.06 24.87 19.86
N GLN A 340 10.31 25.97 19.81
CA GLN A 340 10.44 27.12 20.72
C GLN A 340 9.11 27.43 21.43
N ILE A 341 8.27 26.42 21.62
CA ILE A 341 6.92 26.58 22.18
C ILE A 341 7.03 26.91 23.67
N GLN A 342 6.35 27.96 24.12
CA GLN A 342 6.36 28.40 25.53
C GLN A 342 5.18 27.86 26.34
N LYS A 343 4.03 27.67 25.68
CA LYS A 343 2.82 27.13 26.29
C LYS A 343 2.16 26.15 25.34
N LEU A 344 1.70 25.03 25.88
CA LEU A 344 1.02 24.02 25.10
C LEU A 344 -0.27 23.58 25.80
N ASP A 345 -1.40 23.83 25.15
CA ASP A 345 -2.70 23.31 25.57
C ASP A 345 -3.16 22.24 24.57
N VAL A 346 -3.34 21.02 25.06
CA VAL A 346 -3.87 19.88 24.31
C VAL A 346 -5.14 19.30 24.95
N SER A 347 -5.76 20.02 25.89
CA SER A 347 -6.92 19.54 26.65
C SER A 347 -8.14 19.22 25.78
N VAL A 348 -8.19 19.81 24.58
CA VAL A 348 -9.21 19.53 23.56
C VAL A 348 -9.00 18.19 22.85
N CYS A 349 -7.78 17.65 22.83
CA CYS A 349 -7.37 16.43 22.15
C CYS A 349 -7.67 15.20 23.03
N LYS A 350 -8.96 14.88 23.20
CA LYS A 350 -9.42 13.79 24.08
C LYS A 350 -9.04 12.39 23.60
N ALA A 351 -8.68 12.25 22.33
CA ALA A 351 -8.20 11.01 21.73
C ALA A 351 -6.67 10.84 21.82
N LEU A 352 -5.95 11.82 22.38
CA LEU A 352 -4.49 11.85 22.39
C LEU A 352 -3.91 10.68 23.20
N GLU A 353 -3.22 9.78 22.51
CA GLU A 353 -2.57 8.62 23.08
C GLU A 353 -1.08 8.86 23.34
N SER A 354 -0.43 9.71 22.53
CA SER A 354 0.99 10.03 22.68
C SER A 354 1.29 11.51 22.44
N LEU A 355 2.02 12.12 23.36
CA LEU A 355 2.50 13.50 23.26
C LEU A 355 4.01 13.55 23.48
N TYR A 356 4.74 14.00 22.47
CA TYR A 356 6.17 14.26 22.52
C TYR A 356 6.41 15.75 22.27
N CYS A 357 6.68 16.50 23.34
CA CYS A 357 6.90 17.95 23.33
C CYS A 357 8.25 18.34 23.96
N TYR A 358 9.19 17.38 23.98
CA TYR A 358 10.52 17.55 24.55
C TYR A 358 11.36 18.64 23.84
N SER A 359 12.37 19.19 24.51
CA SER A 359 13.27 20.21 23.95
C SER A 359 12.51 21.41 23.36
N ASN A 360 11.70 22.04 24.21
CA ASN A 360 10.96 23.28 23.92
C ASN A 360 11.30 24.34 24.98
N GLN A 361 10.50 25.40 25.08
CA GLN A 361 10.61 26.43 26.10
C GLN A 361 9.39 26.41 27.04
N LEU A 362 8.76 25.24 27.23
CA LEU A 362 7.47 25.15 27.92
C LEU A 362 7.60 25.56 29.38
N THR A 363 6.90 26.62 29.76
CA THR A 363 6.67 26.99 31.17
C THR A 363 5.36 26.42 31.69
N GLU A 364 4.44 26.06 30.78
CA GLU A 364 3.11 25.57 31.10
C GLU A 364 2.67 24.54 30.05
N ILE A 365 2.11 23.42 30.53
CA ILE A 365 1.48 22.40 29.70
C ILE A 365 0.12 22.03 30.30
N ASN A 366 -0.93 22.05 29.46
CA ASN A 366 -2.26 21.64 29.84
C ASN A 366 -2.65 20.36 29.11
N ILE A 367 -2.67 19.25 29.86
CA ILE A 367 -3.07 17.91 29.42
C ILE A 367 -4.39 17.44 30.05
N ASP A 368 -5.16 18.36 30.66
CA ASP A 368 -6.42 17.98 31.30
C ASP A 368 -7.39 17.35 30.31
N GLY A 369 -8.10 16.30 30.72
CA GLY A 369 -9.03 15.58 29.86
C GLY A 369 -8.40 14.59 28.87
N CYS A 370 -7.07 14.53 28.72
CA CYS A 370 -6.36 13.53 27.92
C CYS A 370 -6.31 12.15 28.62
N LYS A 371 -7.49 11.59 28.93
CA LYS A 371 -7.64 10.38 29.76
C LYS A 371 -7.06 9.11 29.15
N VAL A 372 -6.84 9.09 27.83
CA VAL A 372 -6.29 7.97 27.08
C VAL A 372 -4.80 8.13 26.77
N LEU A 373 -4.15 9.19 27.27
CA LEU A 373 -2.72 9.45 27.08
C LEU A 373 -1.90 8.33 27.72
N LYS A 374 -1.13 7.61 26.91
CA LYS A 374 -0.27 6.48 27.31
C LYS A 374 1.18 6.91 27.46
N THR A 375 1.63 7.81 26.60
CA THR A 375 3.02 8.29 26.59
C THR A 375 3.06 9.80 26.62
N LEU A 376 3.79 10.34 27.58
CA LEU A 376 4.08 11.77 27.67
C LEU A 376 5.58 11.97 27.79
N ASP A 377 6.16 12.64 26.80
CA ASP A 377 7.52 13.17 26.88
C ASP A 377 7.49 14.68 26.80
N CYS A 378 7.78 15.32 27.94
CA CYS A 378 7.89 16.77 28.11
C CYS A 378 9.27 17.15 28.66
N GLY A 379 10.27 16.29 28.50
CA GLY A 379 11.61 16.55 28.98
C GLY A 379 12.29 17.74 28.30
N ASP A 380 13.36 18.28 28.89
CA ASP A 380 14.12 19.41 28.35
C ASP A 380 13.23 20.64 28.07
N ASN A 381 12.64 21.16 29.14
CA ASN A 381 11.71 22.30 29.13
C ASN A 381 11.95 23.18 30.37
N GLN A 382 11.02 24.11 30.66
CA GLN A 382 11.10 25.05 31.78
C GLN A 382 9.89 24.89 32.73
N LEU A 383 9.33 23.68 32.80
CA LEU A 383 8.15 23.42 33.62
C LEU A 383 8.53 23.47 35.10
N VAL A 384 7.79 24.24 35.88
CA VAL A 384 7.90 24.26 37.35
C VAL A 384 6.90 23.30 38.00
N LEU A 385 5.79 23.04 37.30
CA LEU A 385 4.72 22.15 37.74
C LEU A 385 4.29 21.29 36.55
N LEU A 386 4.06 20.00 36.81
CA LEU A 386 3.43 19.10 35.86
C LEU A 386 2.21 18.43 36.51
N ASN A 387 1.01 18.80 36.05
CA ASN A 387 -0.22 18.21 36.54
C ASN A 387 -0.64 17.02 35.65
N VAL A 388 -0.41 15.80 36.14
CA VAL A 388 -0.86 14.56 35.48
C VAL A 388 -2.18 14.02 36.04
N LYS A 389 -2.86 14.77 36.92
CA LYS A 389 -4.10 14.32 37.54
C LYS A 389 -5.16 14.03 36.49
N GLY A 390 -5.69 12.80 36.50
CA GLY A 390 -6.72 12.38 35.56
C GLY A 390 -6.19 11.71 34.29
N CYS A 391 -4.87 11.72 34.07
CA CYS A 391 -4.20 10.97 33.01
C CYS A 391 -3.93 9.53 33.46
N MET A 392 -5.01 8.76 33.68
CA MET A 392 -4.95 7.42 34.28
C MET A 392 -4.32 6.35 33.38
N ALA A 393 -4.20 6.62 32.09
CA ALA A 393 -3.68 5.67 31.10
C ALA A 393 -2.16 5.77 30.88
N ILE A 394 -1.47 6.74 31.50
CA ILE A 394 -0.03 6.95 31.29
C ILE A 394 0.74 5.71 31.74
N LYS A 395 1.57 5.20 30.84
CA LYS A 395 2.53 4.10 31.01
C LYS A 395 3.96 4.58 31.01
N GLU A 396 4.27 5.56 30.18
CA GLU A 396 5.61 6.13 30.06
C GLU A 396 5.54 7.65 30.23
N LEU A 397 6.24 8.15 31.25
CA LEU A 397 6.34 9.58 31.55
C LEU A 397 7.81 10.01 31.56
N SER A 398 8.16 10.95 30.70
CA SER A 398 9.46 11.61 30.69
C SER A 398 9.26 13.10 30.93
N CYS A 399 9.81 13.60 32.03
CA CYS A 399 9.77 15.01 32.43
C CYS A 399 11.13 15.49 32.97
N ALA A 400 12.21 14.77 32.69
CA ALA A 400 13.57 15.17 33.05
C ALA A 400 13.99 16.48 32.37
N TRP A 401 15.00 17.14 32.90
CA TRP A 401 15.50 18.45 32.51
C TRP A 401 14.39 19.50 32.50
N ASN A 402 13.72 19.64 33.64
CA ASN A 402 12.75 20.70 33.92
C ASN A 402 13.11 21.41 35.24
N GLN A 403 12.20 22.21 35.79
CA GLN A 403 12.33 22.89 37.09
C GLN A 403 11.28 22.38 38.09
N ILE A 404 10.84 21.13 37.93
CA ILE A 404 9.81 20.49 38.75
C ILE A 404 10.44 20.09 40.09
N SER A 405 9.90 20.59 41.20
CA SER A 405 10.37 20.21 42.55
C SER A 405 9.58 19.04 43.15
N GLU A 406 8.31 18.89 42.77
CA GLU A 406 7.41 17.84 43.25
C GLU A 406 6.58 17.28 42.10
N LEU A 407 6.33 15.98 42.13
CA LEU A 407 5.50 15.31 41.13
C LEU A 407 4.62 14.25 41.79
N ASP A 408 3.30 14.45 41.71
CA ASP A 408 2.28 13.48 42.13
C ASP A 408 1.79 12.66 40.93
N VAL A 409 2.15 11.38 40.91
CA VAL A 409 1.72 10.41 39.90
C VAL A 409 0.69 9.41 40.44
N SER A 410 0.07 9.68 41.60
CA SER A 410 -0.90 8.77 42.25
C SER A 410 -2.08 8.38 41.37
N SER A 411 -2.43 9.22 40.38
CA SER A 411 -3.50 8.91 39.42
C SER A 411 -3.05 8.01 38.26
N CYS A 412 -1.75 7.92 37.98
CA CYS A 412 -1.15 7.16 36.89
C CYS A 412 -0.87 5.71 37.32
N LYS A 413 -1.93 4.95 37.64
CA LYS A 413 -1.81 3.58 38.17
C LYS A 413 -1.18 2.57 37.21
N LEU A 414 -1.11 2.90 35.92
CA LEU A 414 -0.51 2.07 34.88
C LEU A 414 0.93 2.48 34.55
N LEU A 415 1.54 3.38 35.33
CA LEU A 415 2.87 3.89 35.06
C LEU A 415 3.91 2.76 35.18
N GLU A 416 4.60 2.50 34.08
CA GLU A 416 5.62 1.46 33.93
C GLU A 416 7.02 2.07 33.94
N LYS A 417 7.20 3.27 33.38
CA LYS A 417 8.47 3.98 33.33
C LYS A 417 8.31 5.47 33.65
N LEU A 418 9.18 5.98 34.51
CA LEU A 418 9.26 7.39 34.86
C LEU A 418 10.71 7.88 34.71
N ASN A 419 10.93 8.88 33.86
CA ASN A 419 12.19 9.60 33.74
C ASN A 419 12.01 11.02 34.29
N CYS A 420 12.69 11.36 35.38
CA CYS A 420 12.68 12.69 35.98
C CYS A 420 14.10 13.13 36.38
N ASP A 421 14.23 14.34 36.93
CA ASP A 421 15.50 14.83 37.47
C ASP A 421 15.77 14.26 38.87
N GLU A 422 17.04 14.21 39.26
CA GLU A 422 17.42 13.99 40.66
C GLU A 422 16.88 15.11 41.56
N GLY A 423 16.43 14.75 42.76
CA GLY A 423 15.92 15.71 43.76
C GLY A 423 14.42 16.04 43.65
N VAL A 424 13.72 15.55 42.62
CA VAL A 424 12.26 15.69 42.54
C VAL A 424 11.58 14.87 43.63
N PHE A 425 10.71 15.50 44.42
CA PHE A 425 9.89 14.78 45.40
C PHE A 425 8.75 14.04 44.71
N LEU A 426 8.89 12.72 44.58
CA LEU A 426 7.89 11.86 43.94
C LEU A 426 6.86 11.34 44.95
N SER A 427 5.58 11.35 44.55
CA SER A 427 4.50 10.74 45.33
C SER A 427 3.58 9.88 44.45
N GLY A 428 3.06 8.79 45.03
CA GLY A 428 2.10 7.91 44.34
C GLY A 428 2.70 7.03 43.23
N VAL A 429 4.03 6.87 43.19
CA VAL A 429 4.72 6.01 42.21
C VAL A 429 4.31 4.54 42.43
N PRO A 430 3.82 3.82 41.41
CA PRO A 430 3.52 2.39 41.55
C PRO A 430 4.77 1.54 41.81
N ASP A 431 4.66 0.49 42.64
CA ASP A 431 5.79 -0.40 42.96
C ASP A 431 6.43 -1.07 41.73
N SER A 432 5.65 -1.26 40.66
CA SER A 432 6.12 -1.84 39.40
C SER A 432 6.83 -0.84 38.48
N CYS A 433 6.82 0.45 38.82
CA CYS A 433 7.36 1.50 37.97
C CYS A 433 8.90 1.54 38.06
N ILE A 434 9.56 1.53 36.90
CA ILE A 434 11.00 1.77 36.80
C ILE A 434 11.21 3.29 36.78
N VAL A 435 11.87 3.81 37.81
CA VAL A 435 12.22 5.23 37.91
C VAL A 435 13.68 5.42 37.53
N ASN A 436 13.93 6.22 36.48
CA ASN A 436 15.26 6.69 36.10
C ASN A 436 15.39 8.17 36.46
N MET A 437 16.38 8.49 37.29
CA MET A 437 16.70 9.87 37.65
C MET A 437 17.89 10.34 36.84
N ASN A 438 17.79 11.55 36.29
CA ASN A 438 18.85 12.17 35.50
C ASN A 438 19.54 13.27 36.31
N GLU A 439 20.84 13.44 36.10
CA GLU A 439 21.56 14.60 36.63
C GLU A 439 20.90 15.88 36.13
N THR A 440 20.68 16.83 37.05
CA THR A 440 20.13 18.15 36.74
C THR A 440 21.09 18.93 35.83
N LYS A 441 20.55 19.69 34.87
CA LYS A 441 21.33 20.48 33.92
C LYS A 441 21.96 21.73 34.53
#